data_AF-A0A6I9NQS9-F1
#
_entry.id   AF-A0A6I9NQS9-F1
#
_cell.length_a   1.000
_cell.length_b   1.000
_cell.length_c   1.000
_cell.angle_alpha   90.00
_cell.angle_beta   90.00
_cell.angle_gamma   90.00
#
_symmetry.space_group_name_H-M   'P 1'
#
loop_
_entity.id
_entity.type
_entity.pdbx_description
1 polymer ?
#
loop_
_entity_poly.entity_id
_entity_poly.type
_entity_poly.pdbx_seq_one_letter_code
_entity_poly.pdbx_strand_id
1 'polypeptide(L)'
;MELSLDADSPIKTPVLPCSHDFYLSHFQQSYRVSSSPRGLALVISNVTFDPCAAPELDTRKGGEVDDDVLRKVFTELDYKVTVHRDLTAQ
;
A
#
# COMPACT_ATOMS: atom_id res chain seq x y z
N MET A 1 30.36 -0.25 7.01
CA MET A 1 29.40 0.50 6.17
C MET A 1 28.47 -0.54 5.60
N GLU A 2 27.28 -0.67 6.19
CA GLU A 2 26.26 -1.55 5.62
C GLU A 2 25.62 -0.83 4.44
N LEU A 3 25.76 -1.41 3.25
CA LEU A 3 25.12 -0.95 2.03
C LEU A 3 23.71 -1.53 2.01
N SER A 4 22.72 -0.72 2.38
CA SER A 4 21.32 -1.04 2.11
C SER A 4 21.14 -1.16 0.59
N LEU A 5 20.77 -2.35 0.13
CA LEU A 5 20.45 -2.63 -1.27
C LEU A 5 19.08 -2.02 -1.61
N ASP A 6 19.04 -0.70 -1.76
CA ASP A 6 17.82 0.07 -2.05
C ASP A 6 17.52 0.08 -3.56
N ALA A 7 17.48 -1.11 -4.15
CA ALA A 7 17.36 -1.29 -5.61
C ALA A 7 15.91 -1.50 -6.08
N ASP A 8 14.93 -1.50 -5.19
CA ASP A 8 13.52 -1.59 -5.58
C ASP A 8 13.02 -0.20 -6.01
N SER A 9 13.19 0.07 -7.30
CA SER A 9 12.59 1.24 -7.94
C SER A 9 11.07 1.22 -7.76
N PRO A 10 10.40 2.38 -7.65
CA PRO A 10 8.94 2.46 -7.54
C PRO A 10 8.27 1.65 -8.65
N ILE A 11 7.17 0.95 -8.33
CA ILE A 11 6.43 0.13 -9.29
C ILE A 11 5.99 1.00 -10.49
N LYS A 12 6.65 0.79 -11.63
CA LYS A 12 6.35 1.51 -12.88
C LYS A 12 5.25 0.84 -13.70
N THR A 13 5.07 -0.46 -13.54
CA THR A 13 4.09 -1.25 -14.29
C THR A 13 2.70 -1.11 -13.67
N PRO A 14 1.65 -0.81 -14.46
CA PRO A 14 0.28 -0.76 -13.96
C PRO A 14 -0.23 -2.16 -13.61
N VAL A 15 -1.20 -2.25 -12.72
CA VAL A 15 -1.96 -3.49 -12.47
C VAL A 15 -2.68 -3.91 -13.74
N LEU A 16 -2.43 -5.14 -14.19
CA LEU A 16 -3.08 -5.70 -15.38
C LEU A 16 -4.49 -6.20 -15.03
N PRO A 17 -5.47 -6.01 -15.92
CA PRO A 17 -6.81 -6.55 -15.72
C PRO A 17 -6.79 -8.08 -15.74
N CYS A 18 -7.62 -8.68 -14.89
CA CYS A 18 -7.92 -10.11 -14.96
C CYS A 18 -8.61 -10.43 -16.29
N SER A 19 -8.24 -11.56 -16.92
CA SER A 19 -8.97 -12.04 -18.10
C SER A 19 -10.35 -12.56 -17.69
N HIS A 20 -11.31 -12.48 -18.63
CA HIS A 20 -12.66 -12.98 -18.41
C HIS A 20 -12.69 -14.50 -18.17
N ASP A 21 -11.91 -15.26 -18.94
CA ASP A 21 -11.83 -16.73 -18.82
C ASP A 21 -11.27 -17.15 -17.45
N PHE A 22 -10.30 -16.39 -16.92
CA PHE A 22 -9.78 -16.63 -15.58
C PHE A 22 -10.87 -16.39 -14.53
N TYR A 23 -11.61 -15.30 -14.62
CA TYR A 23 -12.72 -15.03 -13.70
C TYR A 23 -13.77 -16.15 -13.73
N LEU A 24 -14.24 -16.53 -14.92
CA LEU A 24 -15.27 -17.57 -15.08
C LEU A 24 -14.85 -18.93 -14.53
N SER A 25 -13.57 -19.28 -14.64
CA SER A 25 -13.04 -20.57 -14.14
C SER A 25 -12.82 -20.61 -12.62
N HIS A 26 -12.75 -19.46 -11.93
CA HIS A 26 -12.35 -19.40 -10.50
C HIS A 26 -13.40 -18.81 -9.55
N PHE A 27 -14.34 -18.01 -10.05
CA PHE A 27 -15.21 -17.20 -9.16
C PHE A 27 -16.08 -18.04 -8.20
N GLN A 28 -16.47 -19.26 -8.60
CA GLN A 28 -17.30 -20.14 -7.76
C GLN A 28 -16.57 -20.70 -6.53
N GLN A 29 -15.22 -20.76 -6.59
CA GLN A 29 -14.37 -21.29 -5.51
C GLN A 29 -13.61 -20.19 -4.76
N SER A 30 -13.97 -18.92 -5.01
CA SER A 30 -13.30 -17.74 -4.47
C SER A 30 -14.25 -16.90 -3.63
N TYR A 31 -13.70 -16.02 -2.78
CA TYR A 31 -14.52 -14.98 -2.14
C TYR A 31 -15.18 -14.09 -3.20
N ARG A 32 -16.39 -13.63 -2.91
CA ARG A 32 -17.10 -12.69 -3.77
C ARG A 32 -16.41 -11.31 -3.71
N VAL A 33 -15.66 -10.98 -4.77
CA VAL A 33 -14.96 -9.70 -4.93
C VAL A 33 -15.36 -9.07 -6.26
N SER A 34 -16.60 -8.58 -6.36
CA SER A 34 -17.17 -8.04 -7.61
C SER A 34 -17.85 -6.67 -7.45
N SER A 35 -17.77 -6.05 -6.29
CA SER A 35 -18.24 -4.67 -6.09
C SER A 35 -17.29 -3.66 -6.74
N SER A 36 -17.81 -2.48 -7.05
CA SER A 36 -17.01 -1.31 -7.41
C SER A 36 -17.47 -0.11 -6.57
N PRO A 37 -16.62 0.44 -5.68
CA PRO A 37 -15.26 -0.03 -5.38
C PRO A 37 -15.25 -1.44 -4.77
N ARG A 38 -14.14 -2.16 -4.92
CA ARG A 38 -13.93 -3.49 -4.32
C ARG A 38 -13.98 -3.46 -2.80
N GLY A 39 -13.63 -2.32 -2.22
CA GLY A 39 -13.68 -2.10 -0.78
C GLY A 39 -13.06 -0.75 -0.40
N LEU A 40 -12.88 -0.57 0.90
CA LEU A 40 -12.11 0.52 1.46
C LEU A 40 -10.69 0.03 1.78
N ALA A 41 -9.68 0.86 1.55
CA ALA A 41 -8.31 0.59 1.95
C ALA A 41 -7.81 1.72 2.86
N LEU A 42 -7.12 1.36 3.94
CA LEU A 42 -6.51 2.29 4.89
C LEU A 42 -5.00 2.10 4.86
N VAL A 43 -4.28 3.16 4.53
CA VAL A 43 -2.81 3.20 4.62
C VAL A 43 -2.45 4.09 5.80
N ILE A 44 -1.71 3.56 6.76
CA ILE A 44 -1.14 4.32 7.87
C ILE A 44 0.37 4.25 7.73
N SER A 45 1.01 5.39 7.45
CA SER A 45 2.46 5.48 7.27
C SER A 45 3.06 6.45 8.28
N ASN A 46 3.73 5.92 9.30
CA ASN A 46 4.53 6.69 10.23
C ASN A 46 5.97 6.72 9.70
N VAL A 47 6.39 7.90 9.23
CA VAL A 47 7.70 8.21 8.67
C VAL A 47 8.51 9.05 9.65
N THR A 48 7.86 10.02 10.30
CA THR A 48 8.47 10.91 11.29
C THR A 48 7.94 10.56 12.67
N PHE A 49 8.85 10.38 13.62
CA PHE A 49 8.52 10.11 15.01
C PHE A 49 8.93 11.30 15.86
N ASP A 50 8.12 11.64 16.87
CA ASP A 50 8.45 12.68 17.85
C ASP A 50 9.65 12.21 18.70
N PRO A 51 10.80 12.91 18.65
CA PRO A 51 11.99 12.54 19.43
C PRO A 51 11.77 12.57 20.95
N CYS A 52 10.78 13.32 21.43
CA CYS A 52 10.44 13.34 22.86
C CYS A 52 9.62 12.11 23.28
N ALA A 53 8.78 11.58 22.40
CA ALA A 53 7.93 10.43 22.69
C ALA A 53 8.58 9.09 22.31
N ALA A 54 9.44 9.09 21.29
CA ALA A 54 10.14 7.92 20.77
C ALA A 54 11.59 8.28 20.38
N PRO A 55 12.46 8.60 21.35
CA PRO A 55 13.84 9.04 21.10
C PRO A 55 14.72 7.98 20.41
N GLU A 56 14.31 6.71 20.45
CA GLU A 56 15.00 5.59 19.83
C GLU A 56 14.63 5.36 18.35
N LEU A 57 13.61 6.07 17.84
CA LEU A 57 13.13 5.88 16.47
C LEU A 57 13.66 6.97 15.53
N ASP A 58 14.44 6.55 14.55
CA ASP A 58 14.89 7.40 13.45
C ASP A 58 13.78 7.62 12.41
N THR A 59 13.89 8.71 11.63
CA THR A 59 13.04 8.94 10.45
C THR A 59 13.18 7.80 9.44
N ARG A 60 12.05 7.22 9.02
CA ARG A 60 12.00 6.13 8.03
C ARG A 60 12.08 6.67 6.59
N LYS A 61 13.28 7.06 6.16
CA LYS A 61 13.54 7.55 4.80
C LYS A 61 13.03 6.53 3.75
N GLY A 62 12.33 7.02 2.73
CA GLY A 62 11.70 6.18 1.70
C GLY A 62 10.27 5.77 2.04
N GLY A 63 9.80 5.96 3.27
CA GLY A 63 8.42 5.66 3.65
C GLY A 63 7.37 6.53 2.95
N GLU A 64 7.78 7.70 2.42
CA GLU A 64 6.98 8.52 1.52
C GLU A 64 6.75 7.83 0.15
N VAL A 65 7.74 7.08 -0.33
CA VAL A 65 7.63 6.30 -1.58
C VAL A 65 6.70 5.12 -1.36
N ASP A 66 6.80 4.45 -0.20
CA ASP A 66 5.89 3.35 0.18
C ASP A 66 4.43 3.78 0.13
N ASP A 67 4.09 4.92 0.76
CA ASP A 67 2.72 5.42 0.77
C ASP A 67 2.19 5.72 -0.64
N ASP A 68 2.99 6.39 -1.47
CA ASP A 68 2.58 6.73 -2.83
C ASP A 68 2.38 5.48 -3.69
N VAL A 69 3.25 4.49 -3.55
CA VAL A 69 3.15 3.21 -4.26
C VAL A 69 1.92 2.44 -3.80
N LEU A 70 1.67 2.32 -2.49
CA LEU A 70 0.50 1.60 -1.96
C LEU A 70 -0.81 2.27 -2.33
N ARG A 71 -0.89 3.60 -2.21
CA ARG A 71 -2.06 4.37 -2.63
C ARG A 71 -2.38 4.14 -4.11
N LYS A 72 -1.35 4.15 -4.96
CA LYS A 72 -1.50 3.87 -6.39
C LYS A 72 -2.01 2.45 -6.63
N VAL A 73 -1.35 1.44 -6.05
CA VAL A 73 -1.71 0.03 -6.25
C VAL A 73 -3.13 -0.27 -5.78
N PHE A 74 -3.54 0.20 -4.60
CA PHE A 74 -4.91 -0.03 -4.12
C PHE A 74 -5.96 0.70 -4.98
N THR A 75 -5.64 1.89 -5.49
CA THR A 75 -6.53 2.59 -6.42
C THR A 75 -6.66 1.84 -7.74
N GLU A 76 -5.56 1.31 -8.29
CA GLU A 76 -5.56 0.49 -9.51
C GLU A 76 -6.30 -0.85 -9.31
N LEU A 77 -6.31 -1.37 -8.08
CA LEU A 77 -7.13 -2.51 -7.67
C LEU A 77 -8.61 -2.14 -7.38
N ASP A 78 -9.03 -0.91 -7.65
CA ASP A 78 -10.39 -0.39 -7.44
C ASP A 78 -10.84 -0.35 -5.97
N TYR A 79 -9.93 -0.05 -5.04
CA TYR A 79 -10.26 0.30 -3.66
C TYR A 79 -10.37 1.82 -3.48
N LYS A 80 -11.26 2.26 -2.59
CA LYS A 80 -11.27 3.64 -2.10
C LYS A 80 -10.25 3.79 -0.98
N VAL A 81 -9.15 4.46 -1.26
CA VAL A 81 -8.00 4.58 -0.35
C VAL A 81 -8.12 5.80 0.55
N THR A 82 -7.88 5.63 1.85
CA THR A 82 -7.64 6.70 2.82
C THR A 82 -6.22 6.56 3.37
N VAL A 83 -5.50 7.66 3.50
CA VAL A 83 -4.13 7.69 3.99
C VAL A 83 -4.04 8.53 5.26
N HIS A 84 -3.41 7.99 6.30
CA HIS A 84 -2.99 8.74 7.48
C HIS A 84 -1.47 8.67 7.63
N ARG A 85 -0.87 9.76 8.10
CA ARG A 85 0.57 9.87 8.31
C ARG A 85 0.86 10.28 9.73
N ASP A 86 1.96 9.74 10.28
CA ASP A 86 2.56 10.12 11.56
C ASP A 86 1.54 10.21 12.70
N LEU A 87 0.77 9.13 12.89
CA LEU A 87 -0.21 9.00 13.97
C LEU A 87 0.45 8.51 15.27
N THR A 88 -0.12 8.96 16.40
CA THR A 88 0.08 8.33 17.70
C THR A 88 -0.61 6.96 17.78
N ALA A 89 -0.30 6.19 18.82
CA ALA A 89 -0.91 4.87 19.01
C ALA A 89 -2.41 4.91 19.33
N GLN A 90 -2.87 6.00 19.98
CA GLN A 90 -4.27 6.32 20.21
C GLN A 90 -4.77 7.26 19.12
#